data_AF-A0A2H9TKD5-F1
#
_entry.id   AF-A0A2H9TKD5-F1
#
_cell.length_a   1.000
_cell.length_b   1.000
_cell.length_c   1.000
_cell.angle_alpha   90.00
_cell.angle_beta   90.00
_cell.angle_gamma   90.00
#
_symmetry.space_group_name_H-M   'P 1'
#
loop_
_entity.id
_entity.type
_entity.pdbx_description
1 polymer ?
#
loop_
_entity_poly.entity_id
_entity_poly.type
_entity_poly.pdbx_seq_one_letter_code
_entity_poly.pdbx_strand_id
1 'polypeptide(L)'
;MWCYKILLWLLCCANSGAFVIHVTPDELLQKCSKGQIQAIFRSFTVDQANLYRAAQVLRLLDHDYHYLYVAQETEERSAALLSYVSDKTLHDTIFSADMVFANPDWTDAFFLSKKLKYYGNIFDEPLELPPDKIIRWQIMEHAMATQAENMQSFDWIDELLGPNPTEDMALRIFEMFGLENITSDVMGRLGRAGKGERLLTTLFSKLRELSRLDQLVGRMTVEGAPMLTLMSEGAKESIQDFIHDRDGEPLYTCWDTLQSNYSGRTDRSYWELMVSAGMDDWYEEKDSTMLCWVAEFVPKDGLYNWTMGDLIAECAVACKAFVDRLVAITPPSFIPMSLMPPETCRQTWLRKSPFHVYKRLFDADDMLAVSEVISENQLLPLNWTFQGKPIGRAIIDNVKSLIYGGKALGVDEVIQILQSWPYLILEKEKLGFSFMFPTKKTPNKWKVWATELFPGNSTLSDMLETELKSLCILGSLTPKDIRRMVDSSYQWCEEAENGRSASYESNSSYSDLDSS
;
A
#
# COMPACT_ATOMS: atom_id res chain seq x y z
N MET A 1 3.18 5.80 -53.46
CA MET A 1 1.75 5.49 -53.19
C MET A 1 1.36 4.04 -53.50
N TRP A 2 2.06 3.32 -54.39
CA TRP A 2 1.78 1.91 -54.70
C TRP A 2 2.21 0.91 -53.59
N CYS A 3 3.30 1.17 -52.86
CA CYS A 3 3.79 0.26 -51.81
C CYS A 3 2.84 0.16 -50.59
N TYR A 4 2.12 1.22 -50.24
CA TYR A 4 1.21 1.22 -49.08
C TYR A 4 -0.03 0.34 -49.34
N LYS A 5 -0.54 0.34 -50.57
CA LYS A 5 -1.66 -0.53 -50.97
C LYS A 5 -1.26 -1.99 -51.04
N ILE A 6 -0.03 -2.31 -51.46
CA ILE A 6 0.48 -3.68 -51.48
C ILE A 6 0.74 -4.19 -50.06
N LEU A 7 1.29 -3.36 -49.17
CA LEU A 7 1.52 -3.75 -47.77
C LEU A 7 0.21 -3.96 -47.00
N LEU A 8 -0.78 -3.07 -47.18
CA LEU A 8 -2.12 -3.27 -46.59
C LEU A 8 -2.83 -4.51 -47.17
N TRP A 9 -2.66 -4.77 -48.48
CA TRP A 9 -3.24 -5.94 -49.13
C TRP A 9 -2.58 -7.24 -48.64
N LEU A 10 -1.26 -7.23 -48.44
CA LEU A 10 -0.52 -8.37 -47.85
C LEU A 10 -0.88 -8.59 -46.37
N LEU A 11 -1.11 -7.53 -45.59
CA LEU A 11 -1.57 -7.63 -44.20
C LEU A 11 -3.02 -8.15 -44.11
N CYS A 12 -3.90 -7.76 -45.02
CA CYS A 12 -5.26 -8.30 -45.10
C CYS A 12 -5.29 -9.77 -45.55
N CYS A 13 -4.32 -10.21 -46.37
CA CYS A 13 -4.19 -11.61 -46.80
C CYS A 13 -3.38 -12.49 -45.81
N ALA A 14 -2.70 -11.91 -44.82
CA ALA A 14 -1.95 -12.69 -43.82
C ALA A 14 -2.87 -13.52 -42.89
N ASN A 15 -4.12 -13.08 -42.68
CA ASN A 15 -5.12 -13.85 -41.94
C ASN A 15 -5.57 -15.15 -42.63
N SER A 16 -5.17 -15.40 -43.89
CA SER A 16 -5.46 -16.66 -44.60
C SER A 16 -4.27 -17.61 -44.70
N GLY A 17 -3.13 -17.33 -44.06
CA GLY A 17 -1.97 -18.23 -43.99
C GLY A 17 -1.29 -18.54 -45.33
N ALA A 18 -1.59 -17.78 -46.39
CA ALA A 18 -1.29 -18.19 -47.77
C ALA A 18 0.05 -17.66 -48.34
N PHE A 19 0.74 -16.73 -47.66
CA PHE A 19 1.98 -16.15 -48.18
C PHE A 19 3.07 -16.08 -47.12
N VAL A 20 4.20 -16.74 -47.40
CA VAL A 20 5.45 -16.59 -46.65
C VAL A 20 6.31 -15.59 -47.42
N ILE A 21 6.57 -14.43 -46.84
CA ILE A 21 7.48 -13.44 -47.42
C ILE A 21 8.84 -13.65 -46.77
N HIS A 22 9.83 -14.05 -47.57
CA HIS A 22 11.22 -14.11 -47.14
C HIS A 22 11.86 -12.75 -47.39
N VAL A 23 12.26 -12.07 -46.31
CA VAL A 23 12.96 -10.79 -46.36
C VAL A 23 14.13 -10.88 -45.40
N THR A 24 15.31 -10.45 -45.85
CA THR A 24 16.46 -10.28 -44.95
C THR A 24 16.29 -9.00 -44.11
N PRO A 25 16.90 -8.92 -42.92
CA PRO A 25 16.91 -7.68 -42.14
C PRO A 25 17.37 -6.47 -42.98
N ASP A 26 18.49 -6.57 -43.70
CA ASP A 26 18.96 -5.49 -44.60
C ASP A 26 17.90 -5.01 -45.60
N GLU A 27 17.17 -5.95 -46.20
CA GLU A 27 16.11 -5.62 -47.14
C GLU A 27 14.92 -4.94 -46.48
N LEU A 28 14.59 -5.24 -45.21
CA LEU A 28 13.54 -4.54 -44.48
C LEU A 28 13.90 -3.06 -44.31
N LEU A 29 15.12 -2.74 -43.89
CA LEU A 29 15.54 -1.34 -43.73
C LEU A 29 15.63 -0.59 -45.06
N GLN A 30 16.06 -1.26 -46.13
CA GLN A 30 16.18 -0.64 -47.45
C GLN A 30 14.82 -0.42 -48.12
N LYS A 31 13.84 -1.32 -47.91
CA LYS A 31 12.58 -1.33 -48.65
C LYS A 31 11.37 -0.85 -47.85
N CYS A 32 11.47 -0.77 -46.52
CA CYS A 32 10.37 -0.36 -45.64
C CYS A 32 10.68 0.95 -44.91
N SER A 33 9.66 1.78 -44.70
CA SER A 33 9.77 2.94 -43.82
C SER A 33 9.73 2.54 -42.34
N LYS A 34 10.19 3.43 -41.44
CA LYS A 34 10.11 3.24 -39.98
C LYS A 34 8.73 2.78 -39.51
N GLY A 35 7.66 3.42 -39.99
CA GLY A 35 6.29 3.05 -39.64
C GLY A 35 5.86 1.66 -40.15
N GLN A 36 6.40 1.21 -41.29
CA GLN A 36 6.13 -0.15 -41.80
C GLN A 36 6.85 -1.20 -40.98
N ILE A 37 8.10 -0.95 -40.58
CA ILE A 37 8.88 -1.85 -39.71
C ILE A 37 8.20 -1.97 -38.33
N GLN A 38 7.77 -0.84 -37.76
CA GLN A 38 6.96 -0.80 -36.53
C GLN A 38 5.68 -1.64 -36.65
N ALA A 39 4.95 -1.49 -37.77
CA ALA A 39 3.74 -2.28 -38.00
C ALA A 39 4.02 -3.78 -38.11
N ILE A 40 5.15 -4.18 -38.70
CA ILE A 40 5.58 -5.58 -38.76
C ILE A 40 5.82 -6.13 -37.34
N PHE A 41 6.58 -5.42 -36.52
CA PHE A 41 6.83 -5.85 -35.14
C PHE A 41 5.58 -5.91 -34.27
N ARG A 42 4.55 -5.10 -34.56
CA ARG A 42 3.27 -5.14 -33.82
C ARG A 42 2.30 -6.21 -34.31
N SER A 43 2.49 -6.74 -35.51
CA SER A 43 1.51 -7.63 -36.17
C SER A 43 1.86 -9.11 -36.12
N PHE A 44 3.07 -9.50 -35.71
CA PHE A 44 3.41 -10.92 -35.61
C PHE A 44 2.62 -11.62 -34.50
N THR A 45 2.21 -12.87 -34.69
CA THR A 45 1.49 -13.63 -33.66
C THR A 45 2.41 -13.89 -32.46
N VAL A 46 1.95 -13.58 -31.24
CA VAL A 46 2.71 -13.81 -30.00
C VAL A 46 2.71 -15.30 -29.66
N ASP A 47 3.62 -16.02 -30.30
CA ASP A 47 3.98 -17.40 -29.97
C ASP A 47 5.50 -17.51 -29.80
N GLN A 48 5.92 -18.59 -29.16
CA GLN A 48 7.33 -18.81 -28.82
C GLN A 48 8.26 -18.72 -30.04
N ALA A 49 7.87 -19.32 -31.18
CA ALA A 49 8.73 -19.35 -32.36
C ALA A 49 8.91 -17.97 -32.99
N ASN A 50 7.84 -17.18 -33.07
CA ASN A 50 7.87 -15.83 -33.61
C ASN A 50 8.57 -14.85 -32.67
N LEU A 51 8.43 -15.00 -31.35
CA LEU A 51 9.13 -14.19 -30.36
C LEU A 51 10.64 -14.34 -30.46
N TYR A 52 11.17 -15.57 -30.56
CA TYR A 52 12.61 -15.76 -30.72
C TYR A 52 13.14 -15.22 -32.05
N ARG A 53 12.35 -15.29 -33.12
CA ARG A 53 12.73 -14.69 -34.40
C ARG A 53 12.78 -13.17 -34.30
N ALA A 54 11.77 -12.56 -33.67
CA ALA A 54 11.76 -11.11 -33.42
C ALA A 54 12.96 -10.71 -32.54
N ALA A 55 13.23 -11.43 -31.45
CA ALA A 55 14.39 -11.21 -30.59
C ALA A 55 15.72 -11.34 -31.35
N GLN A 56 15.85 -12.30 -32.28
CA GLN A 56 17.04 -12.44 -33.13
C GLN A 56 17.25 -11.22 -34.03
N VAL A 57 16.17 -10.70 -34.63
CA VAL A 57 16.24 -9.48 -35.46
C VAL A 57 16.63 -8.28 -34.62
N LEU A 58 16.06 -8.14 -33.42
CA LEU A 58 16.37 -7.05 -32.49
C LEU A 58 17.84 -7.04 -32.02
N ARG A 59 18.50 -8.21 -31.95
CA ARG A 59 19.93 -8.33 -31.57
C ARG A 59 20.93 -7.96 -32.66
N LEU A 60 20.49 -7.69 -33.89
CA LEU A 60 21.39 -7.37 -34.99
C LEU A 60 21.98 -5.98 -34.77
N LEU A 61 23.17 -5.92 -34.14
CA LEU A 61 23.86 -4.67 -33.76
C LEU A 61 24.14 -3.73 -34.92
N ASP A 62 24.23 -4.25 -36.14
CA ASP A 62 24.46 -3.44 -37.36
C ASP A 62 23.25 -2.54 -37.68
N HIS A 63 22.14 -2.73 -36.99
CA HIS A 63 20.85 -2.10 -37.25
C HIS A 63 20.11 -1.75 -35.95
N ASP A 64 19.73 -0.49 -35.79
CA ASP A 64 18.99 -0.03 -34.61
C ASP A 64 17.49 -0.41 -34.69
N TYR A 65 17.21 -1.71 -34.76
CA TYR A 65 15.85 -2.23 -34.71
C TYR A 65 15.21 -2.04 -33.35
N HIS A 66 16.01 -1.93 -32.28
CA HIS A 66 15.54 -1.63 -30.94
C HIS A 66 14.77 -0.32 -30.92
N TYR A 67 15.35 0.76 -31.45
CA TYR A 67 14.68 2.05 -31.54
C TYR A 67 13.42 2.04 -32.42
N LEU A 68 13.32 1.09 -33.35
CA LEU A 68 12.13 0.88 -34.18
C LEU A 68 11.07 0.04 -33.46
N TYR A 69 11.43 -0.71 -32.41
CA TYR A 69 10.52 -1.56 -31.64
C TYR A 69 9.90 -0.84 -30.44
N VAL A 70 10.59 0.14 -29.84
CA VAL A 70 10.12 0.87 -28.64
C VAL A 70 8.75 1.52 -28.89
N ALA A 71 7.70 0.93 -28.29
CA ALA A 71 6.34 1.44 -28.30
C ALA A 71 5.46 0.75 -27.25
N GLN A 72 4.39 1.43 -26.86
CA GLN A 72 3.30 0.83 -26.08
C GLN A 72 2.64 -0.32 -26.87
N GLU A 73 2.49 -1.48 -26.25
CA GLU A 73 1.79 -2.64 -26.82
C GLU A 73 0.29 -2.50 -26.62
N THR A 74 -0.50 -3.18 -27.45
CA THR A 74 -1.95 -3.29 -27.19
C THR A 74 -2.19 -4.16 -25.96
N GLU A 75 -3.30 -3.93 -25.25
CA GLU A 75 -3.66 -4.69 -24.04
C GLU A 75 -3.68 -6.21 -24.31
N GLU A 76 -4.29 -6.64 -25.41
CA GLU A 76 -4.35 -8.05 -25.83
C GLU A 76 -2.97 -8.68 -26.03
N ARG A 77 -2.05 -7.93 -26.65
CA ARG A 77 -0.71 -8.38 -26.98
C ARG A 77 0.21 -8.35 -25.74
N SER A 78 0.06 -7.32 -24.91
CA SER A 78 0.69 -7.20 -23.60
C SER A 78 0.35 -8.41 -22.72
N ALA A 79 -0.92 -8.77 -22.63
CA ALA A 79 -1.38 -9.94 -21.88
C ALA A 79 -0.77 -11.26 -22.41
N ALA A 80 -0.66 -11.41 -23.74
CA ALA A 80 -0.01 -12.58 -24.34
C ALA A 80 1.50 -12.64 -24.03
N LEU A 81 2.19 -11.50 -24.14
CA LEU A 81 3.63 -11.37 -23.87
C LEU A 81 3.97 -11.63 -22.41
N LEU A 82 3.12 -11.25 -21.46
CA LEU A 82 3.31 -11.51 -20.02
C LEU A 82 3.52 -12.99 -19.68
N SER A 83 3.04 -13.93 -20.50
CA SER A 83 3.31 -15.36 -20.29
C SER A 83 4.78 -15.76 -20.48
N TYR A 84 5.57 -14.92 -21.16
CA TYR A 84 6.99 -15.12 -21.47
C TYR A 84 7.94 -14.26 -20.62
N VAL A 85 7.41 -13.47 -19.68
CA VAL A 85 8.16 -12.54 -18.81
C VAL A 85 9.28 -13.21 -17.99
N SER A 86 9.22 -14.53 -17.80
CA SER A 86 10.23 -15.30 -17.07
C SER A 86 11.40 -15.79 -17.93
N ASP A 87 11.29 -15.66 -19.26
CA ASP A 87 12.32 -16.07 -20.19
C ASP A 87 13.40 -14.99 -20.33
N LYS A 88 14.50 -15.19 -19.57
CA LYS A 88 15.66 -14.30 -19.50
C LYS A 88 16.24 -13.93 -20.87
N THR A 89 16.11 -14.80 -21.86
CA THR A 89 16.69 -14.56 -23.19
C THR A 89 15.96 -13.42 -23.93
N LEU A 90 14.76 -13.05 -23.50
CA LEU A 90 13.95 -12.01 -24.10
C LEU A 90 14.12 -10.63 -23.43
N HIS A 91 14.81 -10.53 -22.30
CA HIS A 91 14.84 -9.30 -21.47
C HIS A 91 15.63 -8.16 -22.12
N ASP A 92 16.60 -8.43 -22.98
CA ASP A 92 17.30 -7.39 -23.72
C ASP A 92 16.64 -7.01 -25.04
N THR A 93 15.54 -7.67 -25.41
CA THR A 93 14.98 -7.59 -26.77
C THR A 93 13.50 -7.24 -26.71
N ILE A 94 12.65 -8.25 -26.57
CA ILE A 94 11.20 -8.09 -26.50
C ILE A 94 10.79 -7.33 -25.24
N PHE A 95 11.41 -7.66 -24.10
CA PHE A 95 11.19 -6.95 -22.85
C PHE A 95 12.30 -5.97 -22.57
N SER A 96 12.80 -5.22 -23.56
CA SER A 96 13.77 -4.15 -23.27
C SER A 96 13.24 -3.22 -22.18
N ALA A 97 14.14 -2.56 -21.44
CA ALA A 97 13.74 -1.71 -20.33
C ALA A 97 12.69 -0.66 -20.75
N ASP A 98 12.91 0.02 -21.88
CA ASP A 98 11.94 0.96 -22.45
C ASP A 98 10.56 0.35 -22.68
N MET A 99 10.49 -0.90 -23.15
CA MET A 99 9.23 -1.60 -23.37
C MET A 99 8.57 -2.00 -22.05
N VAL A 100 9.35 -2.45 -21.07
CA VAL A 100 8.84 -2.79 -19.74
C VAL A 100 8.21 -1.57 -19.07
N PHE A 101 8.85 -0.40 -19.17
CA PHE A 101 8.33 0.83 -18.60
C PHE A 101 7.17 1.42 -19.39
N ALA A 102 7.16 1.29 -20.72
CA ALA A 102 6.04 1.73 -21.54
C ALA A 102 4.75 0.91 -21.30
N ASN A 103 4.83 -0.25 -20.65
CA ASN A 103 3.72 -1.16 -20.41
C ASN A 103 3.57 -1.45 -18.89
N PRO A 104 2.67 -0.75 -18.17
CA PRO A 104 2.55 -0.82 -16.71
C PRO A 104 2.42 -2.24 -16.13
N ASP A 105 1.67 -3.13 -16.81
CA ASP A 105 1.50 -4.51 -16.37
C ASP A 105 2.82 -5.29 -16.34
N TRP A 106 3.76 -4.95 -17.22
CA TRP A 106 5.07 -5.59 -17.27
C TRP A 106 5.97 -5.05 -16.17
N THR A 107 5.91 -3.72 -15.92
CA THR A 107 6.58 -3.09 -14.78
C THR A 107 6.11 -3.75 -13.48
N ASP A 108 4.81 -3.95 -13.30
CA ASP A 108 4.26 -4.65 -12.15
C ASP A 108 4.77 -6.09 -12.06
N ALA A 109 4.71 -6.85 -13.17
CA ALA A 109 5.17 -8.23 -13.20
C ALA A 109 6.67 -8.38 -12.89
N PHE A 110 7.53 -7.51 -13.44
CA PHE A 110 8.97 -7.55 -13.19
C PHE A 110 9.33 -7.02 -11.80
N PHE A 111 8.72 -5.94 -11.34
CA PHE A 111 9.30 -5.18 -10.24
C PHE A 111 8.44 -5.11 -8.98
N LEU A 112 7.12 -5.23 -9.08
CA LEU A 112 6.22 -4.98 -7.96
C LEU A 112 5.59 -6.27 -7.42
N SER A 113 4.82 -7.00 -8.24
CA SER A 113 3.91 -8.04 -7.75
C SER A 113 4.49 -9.46 -7.72
N LYS A 114 5.33 -9.84 -8.70
CA LYS A 114 5.78 -11.24 -8.87
C LYS A 114 7.24 -11.50 -8.48
N LYS A 115 7.97 -10.48 -8.00
CA LYS A 115 9.41 -10.56 -7.66
C LYS A 115 10.27 -11.20 -8.76
N LEU A 116 9.87 -11.08 -10.02
CA LEU A 116 10.63 -11.64 -11.14
C LEU A 116 11.93 -10.86 -11.31
N LYS A 117 13.06 -11.55 -11.44
CA LYS A 117 14.32 -10.85 -11.70
C LYS A 117 14.36 -10.46 -13.17
N TYR A 118 14.58 -9.18 -13.45
CA TYR A 118 14.92 -8.70 -14.78
C TYR A 118 16.41 -8.97 -15.07
N TYR A 119 16.75 -9.51 -16.24
CA TYR A 119 18.10 -9.94 -16.62
C TYR A 119 18.65 -9.22 -17.85
N GLY A 120 17.91 -8.25 -18.41
CA GLY A 120 18.38 -7.43 -19.51
C GLY A 120 19.21 -6.25 -19.03
N ASN A 121 19.89 -5.60 -19.95
CA ASN A 121 20.45 -4.27 -19.81
C ASN A 121 19.30 -3.26 -19.72
N ILE A 122 19.51 -2.27 -18.86
CA ILE A 122 18.57 -1.16 -18.65
C ILE A 122 19.10 0.11 -19.32
N PHE A 123 20.39 0.16 -19.64
CA PHE A 123 21.07 1.27 -20.32
C PHE A 123 22.16 0.74 -21.26
N ASP A 124 22.51 1.56 -22.25
CA ASP A 124 23.62 1.33 -23.19
C ASP A 124 25.01 1.67 -22.61
N GLU A 125 25.09 2.35 -21.46
CA GLU A 125 26.36 2.78 -20.84
C GLU A 125 26.58 2.19 -19.42
N PRO A 126 27.82 1.78 -19.08
CA PRO A 126 28.14 1.15 -17.79
C PRO A 126 28.31 2.16 -16.64
N LEU A 127 27.79 1.82 -15.45
CA LEU A 127 27.91 2.57 -14.19
C LEU A 127 28.59 1.73 -13.08
N GLU A 128 29.31 2.39 -12.16
CA GLU A 128 30.16 1.78 -11.12
C GLU A 128 29.47 1.59 -9.74
N LEU A 129 28.35 0.86 -9.65
CA LEU A 129 27.84 0.31 -8.37
C LEU A 129 27.62 -1.22 -8.50
N PRO A 130 27.25 -1.97 -7.43
CA PRO A 130 26.87 -3.37 -7.57
C PRO A 130 25.69 -3.52 -8.54
N PRO A 131 25.77 -4.37 -9.57
CA PRO A 131 24.82 -4.39 -10.69
C PRO A 131 23.35 -4.55 -10.27
N ASP A 132 23.09 -5.30 -9.19
CA ASP A 132 21.75 -5.56 -8.66
C ASP A 132 21.11 -4.34 -7.99
N LYS A 133 21.92 -3.49 -7.34
CA LYS A 133 21.44 -2.24 -6.75
C LYS A 133 21.30 -1.12 -7.77
N ILE A 134 22.19 -1.04 -8.77
CA ILE A 134 22.05 -0.08 -9.89
C ILE A 134 20.72 -0.29 -10.60
N ILE A 135 20.47 -1.53 -11.00
CA ILE A 135 19.28 -1.90 -11.76
C ILE A 135 18.02 -1.51 -11.00
N ARG A 136 17.91 -1.92 -9.73
CA ARG A 136 16.77 -1.56 -8.87
C ARG A 136 16.63 -0.06 -8.67
N TRP A 137 17.73 0.63 -8.46
CA TRP A 137 17.75 2.08 -8.28
C TRP A 137 17.19 2.81 -9.51
N GLN A 138 17.65 2.42 -10.69
CA GLN A 138 17.28 3.07 -11.94
C GLN A 138 15.86 2.72 -12.40
N ILE A 139 15.40 1.49 -12.14
CA ILE A 139 13.99 1.10 -12.28
C ILE A 139 13.12 1.99 -11.40
N MET A 140 13.57 2.24 -10.18
CA MET A 140 12.83 3.09 -9.26
C MET A 140 12.82 4.54 -9.73
N GLU A 141 13.94 5.05 -10.27
CA GLU A 141 14.03 6.42 -10.81
C GLU A 141 13.03 6.63 -11.94
N HIS A 142 12.92 5.67 -12.85
CA HIS A 142 11.96 5.73 -13.93
C HIS A 142 10.52 5.52 -13.45
N ALA A 143 10.27 4.55 -12.57
CA ALA A 143 8.95 4.32 -11.98
C ALA A 143 8.47 5.55 -11.20
N MET A 144 9.38 6.23 -10.50
CA MET A 144 9.10 7.47 -9.81
C MET A 144 8.77 8.61 -10.76
N ALA A 145 9.58 8.82 -11.79
CA ALA A 145 9.34 9.86 -12.79
C ALA A 145 8.01 9.68 -13.55
N THR A 146 7.50 8.43 -13.63
CA THR A 146 6.31 8.10 -14.44
C THR A 146 5.07 7.74 -13.62
N GLN A 147 5.21 7.31 -12.36
CA GLN A 147 4.14 6.72 -11.55
C GLN A 147 4.14 7.17 -10.09
N ALA A 148 4.95 8.17 -9.67
CA ALA A 148 5.01 8.61 -8.27
C ALA A 148 3.63 8.93 -7.67
N GLU A 149 2.74 9.54 -8.46
CA GLU A 149 1.36 9.88 -8.06
C GLU A 149 0.49 8.63 -7.78
N ASN A 150 0.81 7.50 -8.41
CA ASN A 150 0.07 6.25 -8.31
C ASN A 150 0.66 5.28 -7.26
N MET A 151 1.79 5.62 -6.63
CA MET A 151 2.46 4.75 -5.67
C MET A 151 1.70 4.66 -4.35
N GLN A 152 1.33 3.44 -3.94
CA GLN A 152 0.53 3.20 -2.74
C GLN A 152 1.37 3.08 -1.45
N SER A 153 2.63 2.68 -1.58
CA SER A 153 3.58 2.51 -0.46
C SER A 153 4.99 2.99 -0.86
N PHE A 154 5.77 3.42 0.14
CA PHE A 154 7.18 3.80 0.02
C PHE A 154 8.13 2.80 0.68
N ASP A 155 7.67 1.57 0.97
CA ASP A 155 8.50 0.52 1.61
C ASP A 155 9.75 0.15 0.80
N TRP A 156 9.69 0.34 -0.51
CA TRP A 156 10.83 0.15 -1.40
C TRP A 156 12.01 1.09 -1.08
N ILE A 157 11.76 2.26 -0.46
CA ILE A 157 12.82 3.19 -0.04
C ILE A 157 13.75 2.47 0.92
N ASP A 158 13.20 1.72 1.88
CA ASP A 158 13.98 0.98 2.87
C ASP A 158 14.77 -0.17 2.23
N GLU A 159 14.21 -0.80 1.20
CA GLU A 159 14.92 -1.83 0.43
C GLU A 159 16.11 -1.26 -0.35
N LEU A 160 15.97 -0.07 -0.95
CA LEU A 160 17.05 0.61 -1.69
C LEU A 160 18.13 1.15 -0.75
N LEU A 161 17.70 1.80 0.33
CA LEU A 161 18.57 2.28 1.40
C LEU A 161 19.36 1.12 2.03
N GLY A 162 18.73 -0.04 2.17
CA GLY A 162 19.33 -1.23 2.76
C GLY A 162 19.65 -1.05 4.26
N PRO A 163 20.40 -1.99 4.86
CA PRO A 163 20.63 -1.99 6.31
C PRO A 163 21.61 -0.91 6.79
N ASN A 164 22.43 -0.36 5.90
CA ASN A 164 23.44 0.66 6.22
C ASN A 164 23.31 1.84 5.25
N PRO A 165 22.22 2.61 5.33
CA PRO A 165 21.96 3.68 4.38
C PRO A 165 22.94 4.85 4.56
N THR A 166 23.40 5.39 3.44
CA THR A 166 24.23 6.60 3.42
C THR A 166 23.41 7.82 3.07
N GLU A 167 23.83 8.98 3.55
CA GLU A 167 23.14 10.24 3.26
C GLU A 167 23.15 10.59 1.76
N ASP A 168 24.21 10.23 1.02
CA ASP A 168 24.25 10.38 -0.44
C ASP A 168 23.19 9.53 -1.15
N MET A 169 22.90 8.33 -0.64
CA MET A 169 21.80 7.52 -1.16
C MET A 169 20.47 8.22 -0.86
N ALA A 170 20.20 8.65 0.37
CA ALA A 170 18.94 9.34 0.65
C ALA A 170 18.76 10.64 -0.15
N LEU A 171 19.85 11.41 -0.34
CA LEU A 171 19.82 12.61 -1.18
C LEU A 171 19.47 12.28 -2.64
N ARG A 172 20.05 11.24 -3.21
CA ARG A 172 19.70 10.84 -4.58
C ARG A 172 18.25 10.33 -4.65
N ILE A 173 17.77 9.57 -3.67
CA ILE A 173 16.34 9.18 -3.64
C ILE A 173 15.47 10.42 -3.56
N PHE A 174 15.80 11.36 -2.68
CA PHE A 174 15.10 12.63 -2.53
C PHE A 174 15.06 13.44 -3.84
N GLU A 175 16.17 13.48 -4.58
CA GLU A 175 16.25 14.16 -5.87
C GLU A 175 15.38 13.52 -6.95
N MET A 176 15.01 12.24 -6.80
CA MET A 176 14.06 11.56 -7.68
C MET A 176 12.60 11.97 -7.40
N PHE A 177 12.30 12.56 -6.24
CA PHE A 177 10.98 13.09 -5.93
C PHE A 177 10.83 14.54 -6.43
N GLY A 178 9.75 14.80 -7.17
CA GLY A 178 9.19 16.16 -7.22
C GLY A 178 8.74 16.58 -5.81
N LEU A 179 8.92 17.85 -5.44
CA LEU A 179 8.63 18.36 -4.09
C LEU A 179 7.16 18.14 -3.70
N GLU A 180 6.26 18.18 -4.68
CA GLU A 180 4.83 17.87 -4.61
C GLU A 180 4.53 16.43 -4.15
N ASN A 181 5.49 15.50 -4.32
CA ASN A 181 5.39 14.09 -3.97
C ASN A 181 6.13 13.73 -2.66
N ILE A 182 6.78 14.70 -2.01
CA ILE A 182 7.53 14.47 -0.77
C ILE A 182 6.56 14.52 0.42
N THR A 183 6.36 13.36 1.05
CA THR A 183 5.47 13.19 2.21
C THR A 183 6.25 13.08 3.52
N SER A 184 5.55 13.17 4.66
CA SER A 184 6.20 12.98 5.97
C SER A 184 6.79 11.57 6.12
N ASP A 185 6.15 10.54 5.54
CA ASP A 185 6.66 9.16 5.49
C ASP A 185 7.94 9.07 4.64
N VAL A 186 7.95 9.67 3.44
CA VAL A 186 9.16 9.72 2.59
C VAL A 186 10.31 10.39 3.34
N MET A 187 10.05 11.56 3.96
CA MET A 187 11.06 12.26 4.76
C MET A 187 11.50 11.45 5.98
N GLY A 188 10.56 10.78 6.63
CA GLY A 188 10.80 9.89 7.76
C GLY A 188 11.66 8.69 7.40
N ARG A 189 11.54 8.15 6.18
CA ARG A 189 12.37 7.05 5.68
C ARG A 189 13.75 7.52 5.25
N LEU A 190 13.81 8.61 4.48
CA LEU A 190 15.06 9.16 3.95
C LEU A 190 15.96 9.74 5.03
N GLY A 191 15.39 10.43 6.02
CA GLY A 191 16.17 11.02 7.11
C GLY A 191 16.84 9.98 8.02
N ARG A 192 16.44 8.69 7.96
CA ARG A 192 17.15 7.60 8.67
C ARG A 192 18.51 7.30 8.07
N ALA A 193 18.77 7.76 6.85
CA ALA A 193 20.04 7.59 6.18
C ALA A 193 21.05 8.66 6.64
N GLY A 194 22.06 8.23 7.39
CA GLY A 194 23.06 9.14 7.94
C GLY A 194 22.50 10.05 9.03
N LYS A 195 22.90 11.32 9.02
CA LYS A 195 22.49 12.34 10.01
C LYS A 195 21.36 13.25 9.53
N GLY A 196 20.92 13.09 8.28
CA GLY A 196 19.82 13.84 7.64
C GLY A 196 20.08 15.34 7.38
N GLU A 197 21.27 15.84 7.71
CA GLU A 197 21.60 17.27 7.68
C GLU A 197 21.68 17.83 6.25
N ARG A 198 22.36 17.12 5.35
CA ARG A 198 22.45 17.51 3.94
C ARG A 198 21.11 17.36 3.24
N LEU A 199 20.35 16.31 3.57
CA LEU A 199 19.01 16.08 3.03
C LEU A 199 18.09 17.27 3.35
N LEU A 200 18.05 17.69 4.62
CA LEU A 200 17.26 18.83 5.06
C LEU A 200 17.76 20.15 4.46
N THR A 201 19.07 20.34 4.39
CA THR A 201 19.65 21.54 3.76
C THR A 201 19.22 21.67 2.31
N THR A 202 19.29 20.57 1.54
CA THR A 202 18.82 20.52 0.15
C THR A 202 17.32 20.78 0.05
N LEU A 203 16.50 20.15 0.91
CA LEU A 203 15.06 20.37 0.95
C LEU A 203 14.72 21.83 1.23
N PHE A 204 15.26 22.43 2.29
CA PHE A 204 14.98 23.81 2.65
C PHE A 204 15.48 24.79 1.60
N SER A 205 16.62 24.51 0.96
CA SER A 205 17.10 25.29 -0.18
C SER A 205 16.08 25.28 -1.32
N LYS A 206 15.57 24.09 -1.70
CA LYS A 206 14.55 23.96 -2.74
C LYS A 206 13.24 24.64 -2.34
N LEU A 207 12.80 24.50 -1.09
CA LEU A 207 11.58 25.14 -0.61
C LEU A 207 11.66 26.67 -0.71
N ARG A 208 12.80 27.29 -0.34
CA ARG A 208 12.99 28.74 -0.42
C ARG A 208 12.74 29.34 -1.82
N GLU A 209 12.86 28.54 -2.87
CA GLU A 209 12.61 28.95 -4.26
C GLU A 209 11.13 28.90 -4.66
N LEU A 210 10.28 28.24 -3.87
CA LEU A 210 8.87 28.03 -4.20
C LEU A 210 7.94 29.15 -3.71
N SER A 211 6.65 29.02 -4.01
CA SER A 211 5.61 29.91 -3.48
C SER A 211 5.51 29.83 -1.96
N ARG A 212 4.92 30.85 -1.32
CA ARG A 212 4.69 30.84 0.13
C ARG A 212 3.86 29.63 0.58
N LEU A 213 2.91 29.19 -0.23
CA LEU A 213 2.07 28.02 0.05
C LEU A 213 2.89 26.73 0.02
N ASP A 214 3.72 26.52 -1.00
CA ASP A 214 4.50 25.28 -1.12
C ASP A 214 5.63 25.23 -0.08
N GLN A 215 6.17 26.39 0.29
CA GLN A 215 7.09 26.51 1.42
C GLN A 215 6.44 26.09 2.74
N LEU A 216 5.18 26.49 2.94
CA LEU A 216 4.41 26.13 4.11
C LEU A 216 4.16 24.61 4.12
N VAL A 217 3.68 24.04 3.01
CA VAL A 217 3.50 22.59 2.84
C VAL A 217 4.78 21.83 3.17
N GLY A 218 5.91 22.19 2.55
CA GLY A 218 7.19 21.53 2.78
C GLY A 218 7.70 21.64 4.22
N ARG A 219 7.41 22.74 4.92
CA ARG A 219 7.74 22.89 6.35
C ARG A 219 7.07 21.80 7.19
N MET A 220 5.76 21.64 7.01
CA MET A 220 4.97 20.74 7.83
C MET A 220 5.20 19.27 7.48
N THR A 221 5.51 18.98 6.22
CA THR A 221 6.03 17.66 5.82
C THR A 221 7.27 17.26 6.64
N VAL A 222 8.16 18.22 6.95
CA VAL A 222 9.35 17.98 7.77
C VAL A 222 9.00 17.88 9.26
N GLU A 223 8.12 18.73 9.77
CA GLU A 223 7.69 18.69 11.18
C GLU A 223 6.92 17.39 11.53
N GLY A 224 6.18 16.82 10.57
CA GLY A 224 5.48 15.54 10.72
C GLY A 224 6.38 14.31 10.65
N ALA A 225 7.63 14.44 10.18
CA ALA A 225 8.56 13.31 10.15
C ALA A 225 8.99 12.92 11.58
N PRO A 226 9.17 11.63 11.91
CA PRO A 226 9.49 11.20 13.26
C PRO A 226 10.73 11.91 13.82
N MET A 227 10.61 12.52 15.00
CA MET A 227 11.70 13.32 15.60
C MET A 227 13.01 12.53 15.78
N LEU A 228 12.91 11.21 15.98
CA LEU A 228 14.05 10.28 16.05
C LEU A 228 14.84 10.17 14.74
N THR A 229 14.23 10.53 13.62
CA THR A 229 14.82 10.56 12.29
C THR A 229 15.70 11.81 12.08
N LEU A 230 15.48 12.88 12.86
CA LEU A 230 16.07 14.21 12.67
C LEU A 230 16.98 14.60 13.85
N MET A 231 17.71 13.63 14.41
CA MET A 231 18.37 13.75 15.72
C MET A 231 19.69 14.54 15.72
N SER A 232 20.30 14.82 14.56
CA SER A 232 21.57 15.54 14.53
C SER A 232 21.39 17.01 14.94
N GLU A 233 22.38 17.59 15.64
CA GLU A 233 22.30 19.00 16.02
C GLU A 233 22.19 19.91 14.80
N GLY A 234 22.92 19.63 13.71
CA GLY A 234 22.80 20.39 12.46
C GLY A 234 21.43 20.28 11.78
N ALA A 235 20.76 19.12 11.86
CA ALA A 235 19.38 18.97 11.39
C ALA A 235 18.41 19.83 12.24
N LYS A 236 18.58 19.82 13.57
CA LYS A 236 17.76 20.64 14.48
C LYS A 236 17.97 22.12 14.25
N GLU A 237 19.22 22.55 14.06
CA GLU A 237 19.55 23.94 13.72
C GLU A 237 18.93 24.34 12.38
N SER A 238 19.04 23.50 11.34
CA SER A 238 18.42 23.79 10.02
C SER A 238 16.90 23.92 10.09
N ILE A 239 16.24 23.06 10.89
CA ILE A 239 14.81 23.12 11.15
C ILE A 239 14.47 24.39 11.93
N GLN A 240 15.21 24.68 13.01
CA GLN A 240 14.99 25.86 13.83
C GLN A 240 15.21 27.16 13.07
N ASP A 241 16.25 27.26 12.25
CA ASP A 241 16.55 28.43 11.42
C ASP A 241 15.43 28.66 10.40
N PHE A 242 14.97 27.60 9.73
CA PHE A 242 13.86 27.69 8.79
C PHE A 242 12.53 28.07 9.47
N ILE A 243 12.31 27.58 10.70
CA ILE A 243 11.13 27.92 11.52
C ILE A 243 11.22 29.35 12.07
N HIS A 244 12.39 29.80 12.53
CA HIS A 244 12.61 31.14 13.10
C HIS A 244 12.56 32.25 12.05
N ASP A 245 12.99 32.00 10.82
CA ASP A 245 12.89 32.96 9.71
C ASP A 245 11.44 33.29 9.32
N ARG A 246 10.45 32.55 9.84
CA ARG A 246 9.02 32.77 9.58
C ARG A 246 8.19 32.72 10.85
N ASP A 247 8.10 33.89 11.49
CA ASP A 247 7.22 34.26 12.61
C ASP A 247 6.04 33.28 12.84
N GLY A 248 6.22 32.36 13.78
CA GLY A 248 5.29 31.84 14.80
C GLY A 248 3.77 31.73 14.54
N GLU A 249 3.29 31.75 13.30
CA GLU A 249 1.87 31.63 13.00
C GLU A 249 1.40 30.19 13.24
N PRO A 250 0.43 29.96 14.15
CA PRO A 250 -0.10 28.63 14.42
C PRO A 250 -0.70 27.98 13.16
N LEU A 251 -0.66 26.65 13.08
CA LEU A 251 -1.22 25.85 11.98
C LEU A 251 -2.65 26.27 11.59
N TYR A 252 -3.49 26.63 12.55
CA TYR A 252 -4.87 27.06 12.30
C TYR A 252 -4.94 28.40 11.52
N THR A 253 -3.96 29.30 11.63
CA THR A 253 -3.97 30.57 10.86
C THR A 253 -3.64 30.33 9.38
N CYS A 254 -3.03 29.19 9.07
CA CYS A 254 -2.79 28.77 7.71
C CYS A 254 -4.01 28.14 7.04
N TRP A 255 -5.04 27.77 7.81
CA TRP A 255 -6.22 27.07 7.31
C TRP A 255 -6.93 27.82 6.19
N ASP A 256 -7.20 29.13 6.36
CA ASP A 256 -7.84 29.95 5.32
C ASP A 256 -7.02 29.98 4.02
N THR A 257 -5.69 29.95 4.16
CA THR A 257 -4.76 29.91 3.02
C THR A 257 -4.82 28.54 2.35
N LEU A 258 -4.84 27.46 3.11
CA LEU A 258 -4.96 26.12 2.55
C LEU A 258 -6.33 25.94 1.88
N GLN A 259 -7.41 26.26 2.59
CA GLN A 259 -8.79 26.18 2.12
C GLN A 259 -9.05 27.04 0.87
N SER A 260 -8.43 28.21 0.72
CA SER A 260 -8.61 29.04 -0.49
C SER A 260 -7.87 28.49 -1.73
N ASN A 261 -6.92 27.58 -1.55
CA ASN A 261 -6.08 27.04 -2.63
C ASN A 261 -6.40 25.57 -3.01
N TYR A 262 -7.43 24.94 -2.42
CA TYR A 262 -7.73 23.52 -2.66
C TYR A 262 -8.11 23.18 -4.11
N SER A 263 -8.74 24.11 -4.82
CA SER A 263 -9.30 23.86 -6.15
C SER A 263 -8.20 23.57 -7.17
N GLY A 264 -8.17 22.36 -7.71
CA GLY A 264 -7.22 21.97 -8.77
C GLY A 264 -5.84 21.51 -8.27
N ARG A 265 -5.63 21.39 -6.95
CA ARG A 265 -4.40 20.81 -6.40
C ARG A 265 -4.45 19.28 -6.48
N THR A 266 -3.40 18.70 -7.02
CA THR A 266 -3.15 17.24 -7.04
C THR A 266 -1.99 16.84 -6.12
N ASP A 267 -1.34 17.83 -5.49
CA ASP A 267 -0.09 17.65 -4.75
C ASP A 267 -0.30 16.81 -3.49
N ARG A 268 0.44 15.71 -3.38
CA ARG A 268 0.24 14.73 -2.31
C ARG A 268 0.57 15.29 -0.94
N SER A 269 1.66 16.06 -0.86
CA SER A 269 2.11 16.74 0.36
C SER A 269 1.10 17.78 0.87
N TYR A 270 0.43 18.50 -0.03
CA TYR A 270 -0.61 19.46 0.33
C TYR A 270 -1.82 18.78 0.97
N TRP A 271 -2.27 17.67 0.40
CA TRP A 271 -3.45 16.98 0.94
C TRP A 271 -3.14 16.18 2.21
N GLU A 272 -1.93 15.62 2.35
CA GLU A 272 -1.46 15.09 3.64
C GLU A 272 -1.59 16.12 4.75
N LEU A 273 -1.09 17.32 4.47
CA LEU A 273 -1.16 18.45 5.38
C LEU A 273 -2.62 18.79 5.74
N MET A 274 -3.53 18.85 4.76
CA MET A 274 -4.94 19.11 5.03
C MET A 274 -5.52 18.11 6.03
N VAL A 275 -5.15 16.83 5.87
CA VAL A 275 -5.58 15.76 6.80
C VAL A 275 -4.97 15.96 8.18
N SER A 276 -3.65 16.17 8.28
CA SER A 276 -2.98 16.38 9.57
C SER A 276 -3.56 17.57 10.33
N ALA A 277 -3.74 18.71 9.65
CA ALA A 277 -4.34 19.90 10.26
C ALA A 277 -5.76 19.62 10.77
N GLY A 278 -6.61 18.97 9.97
CA GLY A 278 -7.96 18.61 10.39
C GLY A 278 -8.01 17.61 11.55
N MET A 279 -7.03 16.71 11.64
CA MET A 279 -6.89 15.78 12.75
C MET A 279 -6.43 16.49 14.02
N ASP A 280 -5.44 17.39 13.94
CA ASP A 280 -4.95 18.17 15.07
C ASP A 280 -6.05 19.05 15.67
N ASP A 281 -6.82 19.76 14.83
CA ASP A 281 -7.97 20.56 15.24
C ASP A 281 -9.04 19.72 15.95
N TRP A 282 -9.32 18.52 15.43
CA TRP A 282 -10.20 17.56 16.11
C TRP A 282 -9.63 17.07 17.45
N TYR A 283 -8.33 16.85 17.54
CA TYR A 283 -7.72 16.38 18.79
C TYR A 283 -7.69 17.46 19.87
N GLU A 284 -7.36 18.69 19.50
CA GLU A 284 -7.21 19.83 20.41
C GLU A 284 -8.55 20.51 20.74
N GLU A 285 -9.32 20.90 19.73
CA GLU A 285 -10.54 21.69 19.90
C GLU A 285 -11.82 20.85 19.93
N LYS A 286 -11.74 19.58 19.50
CA LYS A 286 -12.91 18.69 19.31
C LYS A 286 -13.90 19.25 18.28
N ASP A 287 -13.44 20.10 17.37
CA ASP A 287 -14.26 20.55 16.24
C ASP A 287 -14.24 19.50 15.12
N SER A 288 -15.40 18.89 14.89
CA SER A 288 -15.58 17.92 13.79
C SER A 288 -15.72 18.59 12.42
N THR A 289 -15.93 19.90 12.36
CA THR A 289 -16.25 20.64 11.14
C THR A 289 -15.09 20.61 10.17
N MET A 290 -13.89 20.92 10.64
CA MET A 290 -12.68 20.93 9.82
C MET A 290 -12.33 19.50 9.37
N LEU A 291 -12.38 18.53 10.27
CA LEU A 291 -12.18 17.12 9.97
C LEU A 291 -13.13 16.60 8.87
N CYS A 292 -14.42 16.90 9.00
CA CYS A 292 -15.43 16.51 8.01
C CYS A 292 -15.22 17.24 6.67
N TRP A 293 -14.90 18.54 6.71
CA TRP A 293 -14.61 19.31 5.51
C TRP A 293 -13.44 18.69 4.74
N VAL A 294 -12.31 18.42 5.41
CA VAL A 294 -11.14 17.79 4.77
C VAL A 294 -11.54 16.45 4.14
N ALA A 295 -12.27 15.62 4.88
CA ALA A 295 -12.67 14.31 4.40
C ALA A 295 -13.61 14.37 3.17
N GLU A 296 -14.41 15.44 3.00
CA GLU A 296 -15.21 15.66 1.78
C GLU A 296 -14.34 16.07 0.58
N PHE A 297 -13.37 16.97 0.77
CA PHE A 297 -12.65 17.62 -0.33
C PHE A 297 -11.37 16.89 -0.79
N VAL A 298 -10.77 16.02 0.02
CA VAL A 298 -9.58 15.24 -0.38
C VAL A 298 -9.86 14.42 -1.66
N PRO A 299 -9.09 14.60 -2.76
CA PRO A 299 -9.34 13.99 -4.06
C PRO A 299 -9.37 12.47 -4.07
N LYS A 300 -10.60 11.94 -4.25
CA LYS A 300 -11.07 10.66 -4.87
C LYS A 300 -10.02 9.62 -5.29
N ASP A 301 -9.09 10.07 -6.12
CA ASP A 301 -8.47 9.19 -7.11
C ASP A 301 -6.93 9.14 -6.99
N GLY A 302 -6.31 9.94 -6.10
CA GLY A 302 -4.83 10.02 -5.96
C GLY A 302 -4.25 9.94 -4.55
N LEU A 303 -5.07 10.12 -3.50
CA LEU A 303 -4.62 10.22 -2.10
C LEU A 303 -5.05 9.07 -1.19
N TYR A 304 -5.65 8.03 -1.77
CA TYR A 304 -6.57 7.12 -1.10
C TYR A 304 -5.95 6.14 -0.11
N ASN A 305 -4.62 6.05 -0.04
CA ASN A 305 -3.99 4.84 0.49
C ASN A 305 -3.25 4.95 1.82
N TRP A 306 -3.19 6.12 2.47
CA TRP A 306 -2.31 6.26 3.65
C TRP A 306 -2.90 7.05 4.81
N THR A 307 -3.43 8.26 4.60
CA THR A 307 -4.05 9.05 5.69
C THR A 307 -5.58 9.00 5.69
N MET A 308 -6.18 8.58 4.57
CA MET A 308 -7.64 8.55 4.43
C MET A 308 -8.29 7.53 5.38
N GLY A 309 -7.67 6.37 5.61
CA GLY A 309 -8.20 5.37 6.54
C GLY A 309 -8.36 5.93 7.96
N ASP A 310 -7.32 6.60 8.46
CA ASP A 310 -7.31 7.24 9.77
C ASP A 310 -8.29 8.42 9.84
N LEU A 311 -8.31 9.27 8.81
CA LEU A 311 -9.26 10.39 8.70
C LEU A 311 -10.71 9.91 8.76
N ILE A 312 -11.03 8.85 8.03
CA ILE A 312 -12.38 8.27 7.99
C ILE A 312 -12.73 7.63 9.35
N ALA A 313 -11.76 6.96 9.99
CA ALA A 313 -11.95 6.37 11.30
C ALA A 313 -12.23 7.45 12.38
N GLU A 314 -11.50 8.56 12.37
CA GLU A 314 -11.75 9.67 13.28
C GLU A 314 -13.06 10.40 12.95
N CYS A 315 -13.40 10.59 11.68
CA CYS A 315 -14.72 11.07 11.27
C CYS A 315 -15.85 10.20 11.83
N ALA A 316 -15.66 8.88 11.93
CA ALA A 316 -16.63 7.94 12.49
C ALA A 316 -16.89 8.15 13.97
N VAL A 317 -15.86 8.58 14.70
CA VAL A 317 -15.97 8.95 16.10
C VAL A 317 -16.63 10.33 16.24
N ALA A 318 -16.28 11.26 15.36
CA ALA A 318 -16.70 12.66 15.45
C ALA A 318 -18.14 12.91 14.96
N CYS A 319 -18.56 12.33 13.84
CA CYS A 319 -19.85 12.62 13.21
C CYS A 319 -20.43 11.41 12.44
N LYS A 320 -21.30 10.63 13.11
CA LYS A 320 -21.91 9.43 12.52
C LYS A 320 -22.69 9.69 11.22
N ALA A 321 -23.44 10.79 11.15
CA ALA A 321 -24.23 11.13 9.96
C ALA A 321 -23.37 11.53 8.75
N PHE A 322 -22.15 12.03 9.01
CA PHE A 322 -21.18 12.34 7.97
C PHE A 322 -20.55 11.07 7.42
N VAL A 323 -20.27 10.09 8.29
CA VAL A 323 -19.69 8.81 7.90
C VAL A 323 -20.58 8.01 6.99
N ASP A 324 -21.88 7.97 7.22
CA ASP A 324 -22.81 7.29 6.30
C ASP A 324 -22.75 7.90 4.89
N ARG A 325 -22.61 9.23 4.78
CA ARG A 325 -22.43 9.91 3.49
C ARG A 325 -21.08 9.61 2.87
N LEU A 326 -20.02 9.62 3.68
CA LEU A 326 -18.66 9.42 3.22
C LEU A 326 -18.43 7.97 2.76
N VAL A 327 -18.96 6.99 3.49
CA VAL A 327 -19.00 5.57 3.10
C VAL A 327 -19.75 5.39 1.77
N ALA A 328 -20.85 6.13 1.55
CA ALA A 328 -21.62 6.03 0.30
C ALA A 328 -20.87 6.53 -0.95
N ILE A 329 -19.94 7.46 -0.79
CA ILE A 329 -19.15 8.02 -1.90
C ILE A 329 -17.74 7.43 -2.02
N THR A 330 -17.29 6.65 -1.02
CA THR A 330 -15.95 6.05 -0.99
C THR A 330 -15.97 4.69 -1.71
N PRO A 331 -15.04 4.40 -2.64
CA PRO A 331 -15.01 3.09 -3.29
C PRO A 331 -14.82 1.96 -2.27
N PRO A 332 -15.47 0.79 -2.43
CA PRO A 332 -15.46 -0.27 -1.43
C PRO A 332 -14.08 -0.79 -1.02
N SER A 333 -13.07 -0.70 -1.88
CA SER A 333 -11.69 -1.08 -1.56
C SER A 333 -11.03 -0.19 -0.50
N PHE A 334 -11.57 1.01 -0.25
CA PHE A 334 -10.96 2.03 0.60
C PHE A 334 -11.79 2.35 1.85
N ILE A 335 -12.97 1.75 1.99
CA ILE A 335 -13.76 1.89 3.21
C ILE A 335 -13.01 1.14 4.33
N PRO A 336 -12.66 1.77 5.45
CA PRO A 336 -12.08 1.07 6.58
C PRO A 336 -12.97 -0.10 7.00
N MET A 337 -12.38 -1.23 7.38
CA MET A 337 -13.16 -2.41 7.78
C MET A 337 -14.10 -2.11 8.97
N SER A 338 -13.81 -1.08 9.77
CA SER A 338 -14.63 -0.66 10.92
C SER A 338 -15.97 -0.08 10.51
N LEU A 339 -16.08 0.37 9.26
CA LEU A 339 -17.27 0.99 8.69
C LEU A 339 -18.04 0.09 7.73
N MET A 340 -17.43 -1.03 7.35
CA MET A 340 -18.11 -2.04 6.57
C MET A 340 -19.09 -2.84 7.45
N PRO A 341 -20.19 -3.37 6.87
CA PRO A 341 -21.02 -4.32 7.57
C PRO A 341 -20.20 -5.53 8.05
N PRO A 342 -20.43 -6.08 9.26
CA PRO A 342 -19.62 -7.17 9.82
C PRO A 342 -19.47 -8.39 8.89
N GLU A 343 -20.49 -8.71 8.10
CA GLU A 343 -20.42 -9.79 7.13
C GLU A 343 -19.47 -9.46 5.97
N THR A 344 -19.45 -8.21 5.49
CA THR A 344 -18.50 -7.76 4.48
C THR A 344 -17.08 -7.79 5.02
N CYS A 345 -16.85 -7.33 6.26
CA CYS A 345 -15.56 -7.44 6.94
C CYS A 345 -15.11 -8.89 7.02
N ARG A 346 -16.03 -9.79 7.43
CA ARG A 346 -15.78 -11.23 7.48
C ARG A 346 -15.37 -11.79 6.12
N GLN A 347 -16.11 -11.49 5.05
CA GLN A 347 -15.76 -11.95 3.71
C GLN A 347 -14.42 -11.40 3.22
N THR A 348 -14.14 -10.12 3.47
CA THR A 348 -12.86 -9.51 3.14
C THR A 348 -11.72 -10.16 3.93
N TRP A 349 -11.92 -10.41 5.22
CA TRP A 349 -10.94 -11.08 6.08
C TRP A 349 -10.63 -12.51 5.62
N LEU A 350 -11.64 -13.24 5.14
CA LEU A 350 -11.46 -14.58 4.56
C LEU A 350 -10.76 -14.58 3.20
N ARG A 351 -10.85 -13.49 2.42
CA ARG A 351 -10.32 -13.38 1.05
C ARG A 351 -8.95 -12.71 0.96
N LYS A 352 -8.71 -11.71 1.78
CA LYS A 352 -7.56 -10.78 1.73
C LYS A 352 -6.98 -10.62 3.13
N SER A 353 -6.83 -11.72 3.86
CA SER A 353 -6.50 -11.69 5.29
C SER A 353 -5.33 -10.74 5.57
N PRO A 354 -5.48 -9.74 6.46
CA PRO A 354 -4.49 -8.66 6.64
C PRO A 354 -3.21 -9.10 7.37
N PHE A 355 -2.89 -10.40 7.41
CA PHE A 355 -1.79 -10.89 8.22
C PHE A 355 -0.46 -10.84 7.45
N HIS A 356 0.30 -9.77 7.67
CA HIS A 356 1.75 -9.91 7.78
C HIS A 356 2.05 -10.74 9.03
N VAL A 357 2.56 -11.96 8.88
CA VAL A 357 2.94 -12.78 10.04
C VAL A 357 4.29 -12.31 10.57
N TYR A 358 4.32 -11.93 11.85
CA TYR A 358 5.50 -11.42 12.55
C TYR A 358 6.56 -12.53 12.75
N LYS A 359 7.81 -12.24 12.36
CA LYS A 359 8.91 -13.22 12.16
C LYS A 359 9.58 -13.75 13.44
N ARG A 360 9.06 -13.49 14.64
CA ARG A 360 9.86 -13.62 15.88
C ARG A 360 9.20 -14.36 17.04
N LEU A 361 8.30 -15.32 16.84
CA LEU A 361 7.49 -15.80 17.98
C LEU A 361 7.34 -17.33 18.19
N PHE A 362 8.06 -18.23 17.50
CA PHE A 362 7.81 -19.68 17.66
C PHE A 362 9.06 -20.56 17.74
N ASP A 363 8.90 -21.73 18.35
CA ASP A 363 9.86 -22.82 18.27
C ASP A 363 9.87 -23.40 16.83
N ALA A 364 11.07 -23.71 16.32
CA ALA A 364 11.54 -23.10 15.07
C ALA A 364 10.91 -23.64 13.77
N ASP A 365 11.01 -24.92 13.45
CA ASP A 365 11.05 -25.28 12.01
C ASP A 365 9.68 -25.40 11.32
N ASP A 366 8.63 -25.67 12.09
CA ASP A 366 7.38 -26.22 11.57
C ASP A 366 6.30 -25.14 11.34
N MET A 367 6.19 -24.19 12.27
CA MET A 367 5.34 -23.00 12.11
C MET A 367 6.03 -21.92 11.27
N LEU A 368 7.37 -21.95 11.12
CA LEU A 368 8.10 -21.09 10.18
C LEU A 368 7.67 -21.37 8.74
N ALA A 369 7.57 -22.63 8.31
CA ALA A 369 7.16 -22.97 6.95
C ALA A 369 5.72 -22.49 6.64
N VAL A 370 4.82 -22.60 7.62
CA VAL A 370 3.43 -22.14 7.50
C VAL A 370 3.35 -20.62 7.47
N SER A 371 4.07 -19.96 8.38
CA SER A 371 4.14 -18.50 8.49
C SER A 371 4.82 -17.86 7.29
N GLU A 372 5.93 -18.42 6.81
CA GLU A 372 6.63 -17.95 5.60
C GLU A 372 5.68 -17.95 4.43
N VAL A 373 4.94 -19.03 4.22
CA VAL A 373 4.02 -19.15 3.09
C VAL A 373 2.83 -18.22 3.20
N ILE A 374 2.24 -18.08 4.40
CA ILE A 374 1.18 -17.10 4.64
C ILE A 374 1.71 -15.68 4.38
N SER A 375 2.92 -15.38 4.86
CA SER A 375 3.55 -14.06 4.71
C SER A 375 3.99 -13.75 3.28
N GLU A 376 4.41 -14.77 2.51
CA GLU A 376 4.85 -14.66 1.12
C GLU A 376 3.67 -14.50 0.16
N ASN A 377 2.57 -15.22 0.42
CA ASN A 377 1.43 -15.25 -0.48
C ASN A 377 0.30 -14.31 -0.09
N GLN A 378 0.33 -13.71 1.11
CA GLN A 378 -0.72 -12.82 1.64
C GLN A 378 -2.15 -13.41 1.56
N LEU A 379 -2.24 -14.74 1.52
CA LEU A 379 -3.48 -15.50 1.35
C LEU A 379 -3.53 -16.60 2.39
N LEU A 380 -4.75 -16.94 2.84
CA LEU A 380 -4.97 -18.06 3.74
C LEU A 380 -4.72 -19.38 2.98
N PRO A 381 -3.77 -20.24 3.42
CA PRO A 381 -3.42 -21.48 2.74
C PRO A 381 -4.46 -22.59 3.00
N LEU A 382 -5.66 -22.46 2.44
CA LEU A 382 -6.78 -23.37 2.74
C LEU A 382 -6.53 -24.83 2.37
N ASN A 383 -5.69 -25.09 1.37
CA ASN A 383 -5.43 -26.44 0.84
C ASN A 383 -4.13 -27.07 1.38
N TRP A 384 -3.46 -26.41 2.33
CA TRP A 384 -2.18 -26.88 2.84
C TRP A 384 -2.36 -27.90 3.95
N THR A 385 -1.44 -28.86 4.00
CA THR A 385 -1.39 -29.88 5.04
C THR A 385 -0.13 -29.71 5.89
N PHE A 386 -0.30 -29.66 7.21
CA PHE A 386 0.75 -29.58 8.20
C PHE A 386 0.61 -30.76 9.17
N GLN A 387 1.69 -31.53 9.36
CA GLN A 387 1.70 -32.76 10.16
C GLN A 387 0.54 -33.74 9.81
N GLY A 388 0.22 -33.84 8.52
CA GLY A 388 -0.85 -34.72 8.01
C GLY A 388 -2.28 -34.23 8.25
N LYS A 389 -2.46 -33.00 8.77
CA LYS A 389 -3.77 -32.35 8.94
C LYS A 389 -3.88 -31.11 8.05
N PRO A 390 -5.10 -30.72 7.62
CA PRO A 390 -5.30 -29.39 7.04
C PRO A 390 -4.76 -28.31 8.00
N ILE A 391 -4.05 -27.33 7.46
CA ILE A 391 -3.36 -26.30 8.24
C ILE A 391 -4.30 -25.53 9.17
N GLY A 392 -5.51 -25.21 8.70
CA GLY A 392 -6.53 -24.58 9.51
C GLY A 392 -6.88 -25.42 10.74
N ARG A 393 -6.91 -26.75 10.58
CA ARG A 393 -7.15 -27.66 11.70
C ARG A 393 -6.00 -27.69 12.68
N ALA A 394 -4.76 -27.69 12.20
CA ALA A 394 -3.58 -27.65 13.05
C ALA A 394 -3.54 -26.35 13.90
N ILE A 395 -3.83 -25.21 13.28
CA ILE A 395 -3.91 -23.90 13.96
C ILE A 395 -5.02 -23.90 15.02
N ILE A 396 -6.21 -24.41 14.69
CA ILE A 396 -7.33 -24.51 15.62
C ILE A 396 -7.01 -25.43 16.80
N ASP A 397 -6.44 -26.61 16.55
CA ASP A 397 -6.07 -27.57 17.59
C ASP A 397 -5.01 -26.96 18.53
N ASN A 398 -4.04 -26.21 17.99
CA ASN A 398 -3.03 -25.50 18.79
C ASN A 398 -3.67 -24.44 19.68
N VAL A 399 -4.55 -23.60 19.13
CA VAL A 399 -5.23 -22.56 19.91
C VAL A 399 -6.16 -23.15 20.98
N LYS A 400 -6.82 -24.27 20.70
CA LYS A 400 -7.54 -25.03 21.74
C LYS A 400 -6.62 -25.44 22.87
N SER A 401 -5.42 -25.90 22.57
CA SER A 401 -4.45 -26.28 23.60
C SER A 401 -4.01 -25.09 24.47
N LEU A 402 -3.88 -23.89 23.88
CA LEU A 402 -3.57 -22.66 24.61
C LEU A 402 -4.71 -22.25 25.54
N ILE A 403 -5.94 -22.23 25.03
CA ILE A 403 -7.13 -21.82 25.79
C ILE A 403 -7.44 -22.80 26.93
N TYR A 404 -7.42 -24.10 26.65
CA TYR A 404 -7.79 -25.13 27.62
C TYR A 404 -6.63 -25.61 28.49
N GLY A 405 -5.39 -25.27 28.13
CA GLY A 405 -4.18 -25.64 28.86
C GLY A 405 -3.98 -24.88 30.18
N GLY A 406 -4.78 -23.83 30.44
CA GLY A 406 -4.79 -23.11 31.72
C GLY A 406 -3.51 -22.32 32.04
N LYS A 407 -2.62 -22.12 31.05
CA LYS A 407 -1.44 -21.27 31.20
C LYS A 407 -1.83 -19.80 31.11
N ALA A 408 -1.08 -18.93 31.82
CA ALA A 408 -1.17 -17.50 31.60
C ALA A 408 -0.79 -17.21 30.14
N LEU A 409 -1.60 -16.41 29.43
CA LEU A 409 -1.27 -15.98 28.09
C LEU A 409 -0.23 -14.85 28.15
N GLY A 410 0.79 -14.92 27.31
CA GLY A 410 1.61 -13.77 26.93
C GLY A 410 1.03 -13.08 25.69
N VAL A 411 1.76 -12.07 25.20
CA VAL A 411 1.40 -11.35 23.97
C VAL A 411 1.32 -12.32 22.79
N ASP A 412 2.26 -13.27 22.72
CA ASP A 412 2.41 -14.17 21.58
C ASP A 412 1.28 -15.18 21.47
N GLU A 413 0.85 -15.74 22.60
CA GLU A 413 -0.32 -16.61 22.63
C GLU A 413 -1.59 -15.85 22.27
N VAL A 414 -1.71 -14.59 22.69
CA VAL A 414 -2.83 -13.72 22.31
C VAL A 414 -2.83 -13.52 20.80
N ILE A 415 -1.69 -13.16 20.19
CA ILE A 415 -1.57 -12.98 18.73
C ILE A 415 -1.90 -14.28 17.98
N GLN A 416 -1.39 -15.44 18.43
CA GLN A 416 -1.73 -16.74 17.85
C GLN A 416 -3.24 -17.02 17.88
N ILE A 417 -3.89 -16.68 19.00
CA ILE A 417 -5.33 -16.81 19.14
C ILE A 417 -6.05 -15.94 18.09
N LEU A 418 -5.66 -14.66 17.93
CA LEU A 418 -6.25 -13.77 16.94
C LEU A 418 -6.04 -14.29 15.50
N GLN A 419 -4.86 -14.84 15.20
CA GLN A 419 -4.51 -15.39 13.88
C GLN A 419 -5.31 -16.66 13.51
N SER A 420 -5.80 -17.41 14.50
CA SER A 420 -6.62 -18.61 14.24
C SER A 420 -8.03 -18.32 13.75
N TRP A 421 -8.50 -17.08 13.88
CA TRP A 421 -9.91 -16.74 13.71
C TRP A 421 -10.48 -16.92 12.30
N PRO A 422 -9.78 -16.59 11.20
CA PRO A 422 -10.30 -16.89 9.88
C PRO A 422 -10.57 -18.39 9.70
N TYR A 423 -9.71 -19.25 10.25
CA TYR A 423 -9.89 -20.70 10.19
C TYR A 423 -11.08 -21.17 11.03
N LEU A 424 -11.28 -20.59 12.22
CA LEU A 424 -12.48 -20.86 13.03
C LEU A 424 -13.77 -20.46 12.31
N ILE A 425 -13.76 -19.31 11.64
CA ILE A 425 -14.90 -18.84 10.84
C ILE A 425 -15.17 -19.80 9.68
N LEU A 426 -14.14 -20.22 8.94
CA LEU A 426 -14.26 -21.14 7.81
C LEU A 426 -14.79 -22.51 8.22
N GLU A 427 -14.24 -23.06 9.29
CA GLU A 427 -14.62 -24.37 9.84
C GLU A 427 -15.93 -24.31 10.65
N LYS A 428 -16.52 -23.12 10.80
CA LYS A 428 -17.71 -22.85 11.61
C LYS A 428 -17.56 -23.35 13.05
N GLU A 429 -16.34 -23.31 13.58
CA GLU A 429 -16.04 -23.69 14.95
C GLU A 429 -16.09 -22.48 15.89
N LYS A 430 -16.60 -22.70 17.10
CA LYS A 430 -16.62 -21.70 18.16
C LYS A 430 -15.64 -22.10 19.25
N LEU A 431 -14.78 -21.17 19.65
CA LEU A 431 -13.95 -21.30 20.84
C LEU A 431 -14.45 -20.36 21.94
N GLY A 432 -14.33 -20.82 23.19
CA GLY A 432 -14.75 -20.07 24.37
C GLY A 432 -13.79 -18.94 24.70
N PHE A 433 -13.76 -17.86 23.90
CA PHE A 433 -12.90 -16.70 24.19
C PHE A 433 -13.46 -15.75 25.25
N SER A 434 -14.39 -16.18 26.09
CA SER A 434 -15.01 -15.30 27.11
C SER A 434 -14.01 -14.74 28.12
N PHE A 435 -12.87 -15.40 28.29
CA PHE A 435 -11.79 -14.93 29.16
C PHE A 435 -10.94 -13.82 28.51
N MET A 436 -10.80 -13.82 27.18
CA MET A 436 -10.14 -12.73 26.43
C MET A 436 -11.11 -11.61 26.07
N PHE A 437 -12.36 -11.94 25.75
CA PHE A 437 -13.40 -10.99 25.33
C PHE A 437 -14.63 -11.18 26.24
N PRO A 438 -14.64 -10.57 27.43
CA PRO A 438 -15.74 -10.73 28.38
C PRO A 438 -17.05 -10.21 27.79
N THR A 439 -18.08 -11.06 27.72
CA THR A 439 -19.33 -10.78 26.99
C THR A 439 -20.01 -9.46 27.38
N LYS A 440 -19.93 -9.08 28.66
CA LYS A 440 -20.58 -7.86 29.19
C LYS A 440 -19.69 -6.61 29.20
N LYS A 441 -18.39 -6.74 28.91
CA LYS A 441 -17.40 -5.67 29.14
C LYS A 441 -16.36 -5.53 28.03
N THR A 442 -16.50 -6.20 26.88
CA THR A 442 -15.54 -6.06 25.78
C THR A 442 -15.34 -4.58 25.44
N PRO A 443 -14.13 -4.01 25.65
CA PRO A 443 -13.88 -2.61 25.41
C PRO A 443 -13.93 -2.26 23.92
N ASN A 444 -14.30 -1.01 23.61
CA ASN A 444 -14.25 -0.50 22.23
C ASN A 444 -12.82 -0.11 21.80
N LYS A 445 -11.87 -0.01 22.75
CA LYS A 445 -10.49 0.42 22.48
C LYS A 445 -9.51 -0.71 22.77
N TRP A 446 -8.60 -0.99 21.84
CA TRP A 446 -7.55 -2.00 21.97
C TRP A 446 -6.67 -1.77 23.19
N LYS A 447 -6.27 -0.53 23.47
CA LYS A 447 -5.46 -0.19 24.64
C LYS A 447 -6.11 -0.56 25.96
N VAL A 448 -7.42 -0.30 26.09
CA VAL A 448 -8.19 -0.66 27.29
C VAL A 448 -8.26 -2.18 27.42
N TRP A 449 -8.56 -2.87 26.32
CA TRP A 449 -8.59 -4.32 26.28
C TRP A 449 -7.24 -4.96 26.64
N ALA A 450 -6.13 -4.46 26.09
CA ALA A 450 -4.79 -4.95 26.40
C ALA A 450 -4.42 -4.74 27.87
N THR A 451 -4.79 -3.58 28.44
CA THR A 451 -4.58 -3.26 29.86
C THR A 451 -5.38 -4.19 30.78
N GLU A 452 -6.63 -4.51 30.40
CA GLU A 452 -7.48 -5.45 31.14
C GLU A 452 -6.97 -6.90 31.03
N LEU A 453 -6.39 -7.26 29.90
CA LEU A 453 -5.82 -8.59 29.67
C LEU A 453 -4.51 -8.80 30.45
N PHE A 454 -3.72 -7.74 30.62
CA PHE A 454 -2.46 -7.74 31.36
C PHE A 454 -2.47 -6.76 32.54
N PRO A 455 -3.31 -6.98 33.56
CA PRO A 455 -3.47 -6.04 34.66
C PRO A 455 -2.16 -5.85 35.43
N GLY A 456 -1.70 -4.60 35.52
CA GLY A 456 -0.46 -4.24 36.19
C GLY A 456 0.81 -4.46 35.37
N ASN A 457 0.70 -4.83 34.08
CA ASN A 457 1.84 -4.97 33.17
C ASN A 457 1.65 -4.11 31.92
N SER A 458 1.98 -2.82 32.05
CA SER A 458 1.88 -1.85 30.94
C SER A 458 2.80 -2.22 29.77
N THR A 459 3.97 -2.80 30.03
CA THR A 459 4.90 -3.23 28.97
C THR A 459 4.27 -4.27 28.06
N LEU A 460 3.61 -5.30 28.60
CA LEU A 460 2.91 -6.29 27.75
C LEU A 460 1.72 -5.68 27.02
N SER A 461 1.05 -4.70 27.63
CA SER A 461 -0.07 -3.99 26.99
C SER A 461 0.41 -3.16 25.79
N ASP A 462 1.49 -2.41 25.95
CA ASP A 462 2.10 -1.60 24.90
C ASP A 462 2.70 -2.47 23.78
N MET A 463 3.30 -3.61 24.14
CA MET A 463 3.79 -4.60 23.17
C MET A 463 2.63 -5.18 22.35
N LEU A 464 1.54 -5.59 22.99
CA LEU A 464 0.36 -6.09 22.30
C LEU A 464 -0.25 -5.02 21.38
N GLU A 465 -0.33 -3.76 21.82
CA GLU A 465 -0.81 -2.66 20.97
C GLU A 465 0.08 -2.47 19.72
N THR A 466 1.40 -2.54 19.90
CA THR A 466 2.39 -2.47 18.81
C THR A 466 2.20 -3.63 17.83
N GLU A 467 2.02 -4.85 18.33
CA GLU A 467 1.80 -6.05 17.51
C GLU A 467 0.47 -5.95 16.75
N LEU A 468 -0.62 -5.56 17.40
CA LEU A 468 -1.93 -5.34 16.75
C LEU A 468 -1.86 -4.28 15.65
N LYS A 469 -1.06 -3.23 15.85
CA LYS A 469 -0.81 -2.21 14.83
C LYS A 469 -0.03 -2.79 13.65
N SER A 470 0.98 -3.62 13.90
CA SER A 470 1.75 -4.30 12.84
C SER A 470 0.91 -5.26 11.99
N LEU A 471 -0.14 -5.83 12.58
CA LEU A 471 -1.11 -6.70 11.90
C LEU A 471 -2.25 -5.93 11.21
N CYS A 472 -2.18 -4.59 11.17
CA CYS A 472 -3.23 -3.72 10.66
C CYS A 472 -4.61 -3.93 11.32
N ILE A 473 -4.64 -4.50 12.54
CA ILE A 473 -5.86 -4.69 13.32
C ILE A 473 -6.25 -3.37 14.00
N LEU A 474 -5.25 -2.65 14.51
CA LEU A 474 -5.43 -1.33 15.11
C LEU A 474 -5.89 -0.32 14.04
N GLY A 475 -6.95 0.45 14.31
CA GLY A 475 -7.53 1.43 13.39
C GLY A 475 -8.64 0.87 12.48
N SER A 476 -8.58 -0.42 12.14
CA SER A 476 -9.55 -1.04 11.23
C SER A 476 -10.71 -1.76 11.92
N LEU A 477 -10.54 -2.29 13.13
CA LEU A 477 -11.58 -3.06 13.82
C LEU A 477 -11.44 -2.87 15.33
N THR A 478 -12.54 -2.81 16.09
CA THR A 478 -12.48 -2.82 17.55
C THR A 478 -12.43 -4.26 18.09
N PRO A 479 -12.01 -4.49 19.36
CA PRO A 479 -12.16 -5.79 20.02
C PRO A 479 -13.59 -6.34 19.92
N LYS A 480 -14.58 -5.44 19.95
CA LYS A 480 -16.00 -5.75 19.85
C LYS A 480 -16.42 -6.17 18.44
N ASP A 481 -15.97 -5.46 17.40
CA ASP A 481 -16.27 -5.82 16.00
C ASP A 481 -15.72 -7.19 15.66
N ILE A 482 -14.50 -7.43 16.12
CA ILE A 482 -13.85 -8.72 16.05
C ILE A 482 -14.65 -9.81 16.75
N ARG A 483 -15.13 -9.56 17.97
CA ARG A 483 -15.97 -10.51 18.69
C ARG A 483 -17.25 -10.82 17.92
N ARG A 484 -17.90 -9.82 17.32
CA ARG A 484 -19.11 -10.01 16.49
C ARG A 484 -18.85 -10.88 15.26
N MET A 485 -17.70 -10.74 14.62
CA MET A 485 -17.35 -11.53 13.43
C MET A 485 -17.09 -13.02 13.75
N VAL A 486 -16.50 -13.30 14.91
CA VAL A 486 -16.09 -14.66 15.30
C VAL A 486 -17.19 -15.38 16.07
N ASP A 487 -17.93 -14.67 16.91
CA ASP A 487 -19.00 -15.21 17.74
C ASP A 487 -20.35 -14.61 17.37
N SER A 488 -21.05 -15.26 16.44
CA SER A 488 -22.39 -14.84 16.05
C SER A 488 -23.35 -14.75 17.24
N SER A 489 -23.19 -15.55 18.30
CA SER A 489 -24.06 -15.49 19.50
C SER A 489 -23.87 -14.20 20.30
N TYR A 490 -22.72 -13.55 20.20
CA TYR A 490 -22.45 -12.28 20.86
C TYR A 490 -23.39 -11.18 20.37
N GLN A 491 -23.68 -11.13 19.07
CA GLN A 491 -24.61 -10.17 18.49
C GLN A 491 -26.03 -10.32 19.08
N TRP A 492 -26.51 -11.56 19.23
CA TRP A 492 -27.82 -11.82 19.84
C TRP A 492 -27.88 -11.40 21.32
N CYS A 493 -26.78 -11.61 22.07
CA CYS A 493 -26.69 -11.15 23.45
C CYS A 493 -26.76 -9.62 23.54
N GLU A 494 -26.06 -8.92 22.64
CA GLU A 494 -26.05 -7.46 22.61
C GLU A 494 -27.41 -6.87 22.19
N GLU A 495 -28.06 -7.46 21.18
CA GLU A 495 -29.40 -7.06 20.73
C GLU A 495 -30.45 -7.29 21.83
N ALA A 496 -30.34 -8.40 22.58
CA ALA A 496 -31.21 -8.68 23.72
C ALA A 496 -30.99 -7.71 24.89
N GLU A 497 -29.76 -7.25 25.12
CA GLU A 497 -29.44 -6.26 26.15
C GLU A 497 -29.89 -4.86 25.74
N ASN A 498 -29.65 -4.44 24.50
CA ASN A 498 -30.10 -3.14 23.96
C ASN A 498 -31.64 -3.07 23.89
N GLY A 499 -32.30 -4.15 23.51
CA GLY A 499 -33.76 -4.24 23.52
C GLY A 499 -34.37 -4.14 24.92
N ARG A 500 -33.67 -4.64 25.95
CA ARG A 500 -34.07 -4.47 27.35
C ARG A 500 -33.87 -3.03 27.81
N SER A 501 -32.74 -2.40 27.53
CA SER A 501 -32.47 -1.00 27.89
C SER A 501 -33.49 -0.04 27.27
N ALA A 502 -33.83 -0.23 25.98
CA ALA A 502 -34.86 0.56 25.31
C ALA A 502 -36.26 0.38 25.92
N SER A 503 -36.58 -0.83 26.40
CA SER A 503 -37.87 -1.11 27.06
C SER A 503 -37.99 -0.55 28.49
N TYR A 504 -36.87 -0.30 29.16
CA TYR A 504 -36.86 0.36 30.47
C TYR A 504 -36.99 1.88 30.35
N GLU A 505 -36.39 2.50 29.33
CA GLU A 505 -36.57 3.93 29.06
C GLU A 505 -38.00 4.27 28.61
N SER A 506 -38.67 3.38 27.85
CA SER A 506 -40.06 3.59 27.44
C SER A 506 -41.09 3.39 28.56
N ASN A 507 -40.74 2.65 29.62
CA ASN A 507 -41.62 2.43 30.77
C ASN A 507 -41.38 3.42 31.93
N SER A 508 -40.28 4.18 31.88
CA SER A 508 -39.96 5.22 32.88
C SER A 508 -40.66 6.56 32.60
N SER A 509 -41.34 6.73 31.46
CA SER A 509 -42.01 7.97 31.07
C SER A 509 -43.53 7.99 31.36
N TYR A 510 -44.06 7.01 32.10
CA TYR A 510 -45.51 6.84 32.31
C TYR A 510 -45.97 6.87 33.79
N SER A 511 -45.13 7.31 34.73
CA SER A 511 -45.49 7.31 36.17
C SER A 511 -45.74 8.69 36.82
N ASP A 512 -45.67 9.81 36.08
CA ASP A 512 -45.79 11.16 36.67
C ASP A 512 -47.08 11.93 36.29
N LEU A 513 -48.13 11.25 35.83
CA LEU A 513 -49.44 11.88 35.58
C LEU A 513 -50.57 11.12 36.27
N ASP A 514 -50.63 11.20 37.60
CA ASP A 514 -51.88 11.07 38.37
C ASP A 514 -51.66 11.52 39.83
N SER A 515 -51.52 12.83 40.02
CA SER A 515 -51.81 13.48 41.30
C SER A 515 -51.94 15.00 41.13
N SER A 516 -53.09 15.45 40.62
CA SER A 516 -53.74 16.74 40.95
C SER A 516 -55.07 16.89 40.20
#